data_AF-A0A8E0RSI8-F1
#
_entry.id   AF-A0A8E0RSI8-F1
#
_cell.length_a   1.000
_cell.length_b   1.000
_cell.length_c   1.000
_cell.angle_alpha   90.00
_cell.angle_beta   90.00
_cell.angle_gamma   90.00
#
_symmetry.space_group_name_H-M   'P 1'
#
loop_
_entity.id
_entity.type
_entity.pdbx_description
1 polymer ?
#
loop_
_entity_poly.entity_id
_entity_poly.type
_entity_poly.pdbx_seq_one_letter_code
_entity_poly.pdbx_strand_id
1 'polypeptide(L)'
;MQSQTQEIDCLKKAIFELGRENQSLQMLRERVVNRQWTKDDDVVHCSNCQSEFSLTNRKHHCRQCGAIFCHSCSSHRASIAASKDPVRVCDSCYTELIGTSLH
;
A
#
# COMPACT_ATOMS: atom_id res chain seq x y z
N MET A 1 39.34 18.57 19.99
CA MET A 1 38.31 19.51 19.51
C MET A 1 37.78 19.11 18.12
N GLN A 2 38.62 18.96 17.09
CA GLN A 2 38.18 18.56 15.74
C GLN A 2 37.51 17.17 15.67
N SER A 3 37.99 16.17 16.44
CA SER A 3 37.39 14.82 16.42
C SER A 3 35.98 14.77 17.03
N GLN A 4 35.73 15.54 18.09
CA GLN A 4 34.39 15.66 18.69
C GLN A 4 33.40 16.35 17.74
N THR A 5 33.84 17.35 16.98
CA THR A 5 32.99 17.99 15.97
C THR A 5 32.63 17.02 14.84
N GLN A 6 33.58 16.21 14.37
CA GLN A 6 33.32 15.18 13.35
C GLN A 6 32.33 14.11 13.81
N GLU A 7 32.43 13.67 15.07
CA GLU A 7 31.49 12.72 15.65
C GLU A 7 30.07 13.29 15.74
N ILE A 8 29.95 14.55 16.18
CA ILE A 8 28.67 15.27 16.21
C ILE A 8 28.06 15.42 14.81
N ASP A 9 28.86 15.71 13.79
CA ASP A 9 28.38 15.86 12.42
C ASP A 9 27.91 14.54 11.80
N CYS A 10 28.57 13.43 12.13
CA CYS A 10 28.10 12.10 11.75
C CYS A 10 26.76 11.76 12.43
N LEU A 11 26.65 11.99 13.74
CA LEU A 11 25.41 11.77 14.50
C LEU A 11 24.24 12.59 13.97
N LYS A 12 24.48 13.86 13.57
CA LYS A 12 23.46 14.71 12.95
C LYS A 12 22.95 14.14 11.62
N LYS A 13 23.84 13.60 10.77
CA LYS A 13 23.44 12.94 9.53
C LYS A 13 22.57 11.72 9.80
N ALA A 14 22.99 10.87 10.75
CA ALA A 14 22.21 9.71 11.16
C ALA A 14 20.82 10.10 11.69
N ILE A 15 20.72 11.15 12.52
CA ILE A 15 19.43 11.68 13.00
C ILE A 15 18.54 12.14 11.85
N PHE A 16 19.11 12.83 10.85
CA PHE A 16 18.36 13.29 9.68
C PHE A 16 17.83 12.11 8.84
N GLU A 17 18.67 11.11 8.61
CA GLU A 17 18.29 9.89 7.88
C GLU A 17 17.19 9.13 8.61
N LEU A 18 17.35 8.90 9.92
CA LEU A 18 16.32 8.30 10.76
C LEU A 18 15.03 9.11 10.75
N GLY A 19 15.12 10.45 10.76
CA GLY A 19 13.96 11.33 10.64
C GLY A 19 13.21 11.12 9.32
N ARG A 20 13.93 10.99 8.20
CA ARG A 20 13.35 10.72 6.88
C ARG A 20 12.68 9.34 6.81
N GLU A 21 13.32 8.31 7.38
CA GLU A 21 12.76 6.96 7.45
C GLU A 21 11.51 6.93 8.34
N ASN A 22 11.53 7.61 9.48
CA ASN A 22 10.37 7.73 10.35
C ASN A 22 9.19 8.39 9.64
N GLN A 23 9.43 9.45 8.85
CA GLN A 23 8.41 10.07 8.03
C GLN A 23 7.80 9.09 7.00
N SER A 24 8.62 8.28 6.33
CA SER A 24 8.14 7.24 5.40
C SER A 24 7.26 6.21 6.11
N LEU A 25 7.69 5.75 7.30
CA LEU A 25 6.93 4.82 8.12
C LEU A 25 5.60 5.40 8.59
N GLN A 26 5.55 6.69 8.92
CA GLN A 26 4.31 7.38 9.27
C GLN A 26 3.31 7.37 8.10
N MET A 27 3.76 7.63 6.88
CA MET A 27 2.90 7.56 5.69
C MET A 27 2.37 6.13 5.45
N LEU A 28 3.20 5.10 5.64
CA LEU A 28 2.78 3.71 5.52
C LEU A 28 1.76 3.33 6.61
N ARG A 29 1.99 3.78 7.85
CA ARG A 29 1.07 3.57 8.97
C ARG A 29 -0.29 4.18 8.66
N GLU A 30 -0.33 5.41 8.16
CA GLU A 30 -1.58 6.06 7.77
C GLU A 30 -2.32 5.27 6.70
N ARG A 31 -1.61 4.78 5.67
CA ARG A 31 -2.21 3.93 4.64
C ARG A 31 -2.84 2.66 5.23
N VAL A 32 -2.24 2.05 6.25
CA VAL A 32 -2.76 0.84 6.91
C VAL A 32 -3.94 1.16 7.83
N VAL A 33 -3.82 2.20 8.66
CA VAL A 33 -4.86 2.60 9.62
C VAL A 33 -6.11 3.12 8.91
N ASN A 34 -5.95 3.83 7.80
CA ASN A 34 -7.05 4.39 7.03
C ASN A 34 -7.55 3.45 5.91
N ARG A 35 -7.24 2.15 5.97
CA ARG A 35 -7.85 1.17 5.06
C ARG A 35 -9.35 1.14 5.33
N GLN A 36 -10.11 1.61 4.36
CA GLN A 36 -11.57 1.66 4.42
C GLN A 36 -12.14 0.98 3.19
N TRP A 37 -13.23 0.22 3.40
CA TRP A 37 -13.97 -0.36 2.29
C TRP A 37 -14.68 0.76 1.53
N THR A 38 -14.22 1.04 0.31
CA THR A 38 -14.76 2.15 -0.48
C THR A 38 -16.16 1.79 -0.98
N LYS A 39 -17.10 2.73 -0.89
CA LYS A 39 -18.45 2.53 -1.42
C LYS A 39 -18.43 2.62 -2.93
N ASP A 40 -19.24 1.80 -3.58
CA ASP A 40 -19.28 1.73 -5.03
C ASP A 40 -19.67 3.07 -5.64
N ASP A 41 -20.66 3.77 -5.07
CA ASP A 41 -21.19 5.01 -5.61
C ASP A 41 -20.17 6.16 -5.62
N ASP A 42 -19.14 6.09 -4.78
CA ASP A 42 -18.09 7.11 -4.67
C ASP A 42 -17.02 6.98 -5.78
N VAL A 43 -17.05 5.89 -6.56
CA VAL A 43 -15.96 5.56 -7.50
C VAL A 43 -16.51 5.35 -8.92
N VAL A 44 -16.05 6.20 -9.84
CA VAL A 44 -16.41 6.10 -11.27
C VAL A 44 -15.27 5.56 -12.14
N HIS A 45 -14.03 5.56 -11.63
CA HIS A 45 -12.85 5.05 -12.35
C HIS A 45 -12.09 4.00 -11.53
N CYS A 46 -11.43 3.07 -12.22
CA CYS A 46 -10.51 2.11 -11.59
C CYS A 46 -9.40 2.84 -10.83
N SER A 47 -9.18 2.50 -9.55
CA SER A 47 -8.17 3.15 -8.71
C SER A 47 -6.72 2.95 -9.18
N ASN A 48 -6.46 2.03 -10.13
CA ASN A 48 -5.13 1.84 -10.74
C ASN A 48 -5.05 2.48 -12.14
N CYS A 49 -5.78 1.90 -13.11
CA CYS A 49 -5.64 2.31 -14.52
C CYS A 49 -6.56 3.45 -14.96
N GLN A 50 -7.39 3.98 -14.05
CA GLN A 50 -8.32 5.09 -14.31
C GLN A 50 -9.38 4.81 -15.40
N SER A 51 -9.59 3.55 -15.81
CA SER A 51 -10.67 3.22 -16.74
C SER A 51 -12.04 3.43 -16.10
N GLU A 52 -12.95 4.05 -16.84
CA GLU A 52 -14.31 4.31 -16.37
C GLU A 52 -15.10 3.01 -16.23
N PHE A 53 -15.85 2.89 -15.13
CA PHE A 53 -16.71 1.75 -14.88
C PHE A 53 -18.01 1.82 -15.69
N SER A 54 -18.46 0.67 -16.16
CA SER A 54 -19.66 0.53 -16.99
C SER A 54 -20.32 -0.83 -16.75
N LEU A 55 -21.40 -1.13 -17.47
CA LEU A 55 -22.08 -2.43 -17.36
C LEU A 55 -21.17 -3.63 -17.70
N THR A 56 -20.16 -3.41 -18.55
CA THR A 56 -19.18 -4.41 -18.99
C THR A 56 -17.85 -4.30 -18.24
N ASN A 57 -17.40 -3.09 -17.89
CA ASN A 57 -16.24 -2.88 -17.03
C ASN A 57 -16.70 -2.69 -15.57
N ARG A 58 -16.82 -3.80 -14.82
CA ARG A 58 -17.43 -3.80 -13.49
C ARG A 58 -16.43 -3.50 -12.36
N LYS A 59 -16.97 -2.99 -11.26
CA LYS A 59 -16.24 -2.68 -10.02
C LYS A 59 -15.86 -3.94 -9.25
N HIS A 60 -14.64 -3.97 -8.72
CA HIS A 60 -14.15 -5.04 -7.86
C HIS A 60 -13.28 -4.49 -6.73
N HIS A 61 -13.61 -4.80 -5.48
CA HIS A 61 -12.76 -4.39 -4.36
C HIS A 61 -11.52 -5.26 -4.21
N CYS A 62 -10.41 -4.64 -3.84
CA CYS A 62 -9.28 -5.35 -3.25
C CYS A 62 -9.61 -5.67 -1.78
N ARG A 63 -9.55 -6.94 -1.38
CA ARG A 63 -9.85 -7.35 0.00
C ARG A 63 -8.76 -6.97 1.01
N GLN A 64 -7.59 -6.54 0.54
CA GLN A 64 -6.48 -6.11 1.38
C GLN A 64 -6.48 -4.60 1.67
N CYS A 65 -6.80 -3.75 0.68
CA CYS A 65 -6.79 -2.29 0.84
C CYS A 65 -8.17 -1.62 0.79
N GLY A 66 -9.23 -2.31 0.34
CA GLY A 66 -10.60 -1.81 0.30
C GLY A 66 -10.96 -0.91 -0.89
N ALA A 67 -10.00 -0.50 -1.71
CA ALA A 67 -10.24 0.30 -2.92
C ALA A 67 -10.83 -0.52 -4.08
N ILE A 68 -11.36 0.17 -5.10
CA ILE A 68 -12.14 -0.41 -6.20
C ILE A 68 -11.34 -0.39 -7.53
N PHE A 69 -11.31 -1.54 -8.20
CA PHE A 69 -10.53 -1.79 -9.40
C PHE A 69 -11.37 -2.46 -10.49
N CYS A 70 -10.91 -2.40 -11.73
CA CYS A 70 -11.41 -3.24 -12.81
C CYS A 70 -10.89 -4.68 -12.68
N HIS A 71 -11.40 -5.58 -13.54
CA HIS A 71 -11.00 -6.99 -13.52
C HIS A 71 -9.49 -7.15 -13.72
N SER A 72 -8.92 -6.47 -14.72
CA SER A 72 -7.51 -6.59 -15.08
C SER A 72 -6.58 -6.16 -13.94
N CYS A 73 -6.89 -5.06 -13.26
CA CYS A 73 -6.08 -4.54 -12.15
C CYS A 73 -6.30 -5.24 -10.80
N SER A 74 -7.15 -6.25 -10.77
CA SER A 74 -7.44 -7.04 -9.56
C SER A 74 -7.64 -8.51 -9.89
N SER A 75 -6.91 -9.02 -10.89
CA SER A 75 -7.07 -10.37 -11.41
C SER A 75 -6.49 -11.45 -10.48
N HIS A 76 -5.62 -11.06 -9.55
CA HIS A 76 -4.94 -11.96 -8.63
C HIS A 76 -5.76 -12.32 -7.39
N ARG A 77 -5.44 -13.47 -6.79
CA ARG A 77 -5.91 -13.88 -5.47
C ARG A 77 -4.72 -14.15 -4.55
N ALA A 78 -4.80 -13.70 -3.30
CA ALA A 78 -3.75 -13.89 -2.30
C ALA A 78 -4.34 -14.22 -0.93
N SER A 79 -3.56 -14.92 -0.11
CA SER A 79 -3.86 -15.15 1.30
C SER A 79 -3.67 -13.86 2.09
N ILE A 80 -4.63 -13.54 2.96
CA ILE A 80 -4.57 -12.37 3.86
C ILE A 80 -4.95 -12.82 5.26
N ALA A 81 -4.51 -12.09 6.29
CA ALA A 81 -4.83 -12.43 7.68
C ALA A 81 -6.35 -12.48 7.98
N ALA A 82 -7.16 -11.71 7.25
CA ALA A 82 -8.60 -11.62 7.45
C ALA A 82 -9.41 -12.77 6.82
N SER A 83 -8.80 -13.68 6.05
CA SER A 83 -9.49 -14.77 5.34
C SER A 83 -8.69 -16.06 5.37
N LYS A 84 -9.38 -17.19 5.55
CA LYS A 84 -8.77 -18.53 5.46
C LYS A 84 -8.43 -18.93 4.02
N ASP A 85 -9.25 -18.48 3.07
CA ASP A 85 -9.06 -18.77 1.65
C ASP A 85 -8.43 -17.58 0.91
N PRO A 86 -7.68 -17.81 -0.18
CA PRO A 86 -7.16 -16.73 -1.01
C PRO A 86 -8.27 -15.85 -1.59
N VAL A 87 -8.16 -14.54 -1.41
CA VAL A 87 -9.17 -13.55 -1.83
C VAL A 87 -8.63 -12.62 -2.91
N ARG A 88 -9.54 -12.00 -3.67
CA ARG A 88 -9.20 -11.05 -4.72
C ARG A 88 -8.44 -9.85 -4.14
N VAL A 89 -7.31 -9.50 -4.74
CA VAL A 89 -6.51 -8.32 -4.39
C VAL A 89 -6.12 -7.56 -5.65
N CYS A 90 -5.85 -6.26 -5.53
CA CYS A 90 -5.26 -5.50 -6.62
C CYS A 90 -3.79 -5.89 -6.82
N ASP A 91 -3.24 -5.54 -7.97
CA ASP A 91 -1.86 -5.90 -8.35
C ASP A 91 -0.83 -5.41 -7.32
N SER A 92 -0.98 -4.18 -6.82
CA SER A 92 -0.09 -3.61 -5.81
C SER A 92 -0.13 -4.41 -4.49
N CYS A 93 -1.32 -4.75 -3.99
CA CYS A 93 -1.43 -5.57 -2.78
C CYS A 93 -0.94 -7.00 -2.99
N TYR A 94 -1.12 -7.55 -4.19
CA TYR A 94 -0.58 -8.87 -4.53
C TYR A 94 0.94 -8.88 -4.43
N THR A 95 1.61 -7.91 -5.06
CA THR A 95 3.08 -7.78 -5.00
C THR A 95 3.57 -7.60 -3.56
N GLU A 96 2.91 -6.77 -2.76
CA GLU A 96 3.26 -6.58 -1.34
C GLU A 96 3.14 -7.90 -0.55
N LEU A 97 2.03 -8.62 -0.69
CA LEU A 97 1.77 -9.85 0.06
C LEU A 97 2.75 -10.98 -0.32
N ILE A 98 3.00 -11.19 -1.61
CA ILE A 98 3.91 -12.23 -2.09
C ILE A 98 5.37 -11.87 -1.79
N GLY A 99 5.74 -10.59 -1.91
CA GLY A 99 7.08 -10.11 -1.57
C GLY A 99 7.43 -10.28 -0.09
N THR A 100 6.44 -10.22 0.80
CA THR A 100 6.64 -10.46 2.24
C THR A 100 6.78 -11.94 2.64
N SER A 101 6.51 -12.91 1.76
CA SER A 101 6.63 -14.35 2.08
C SER A 101 8.04 -14.93 1.87
N LEU A 102 9.03 -14.11 1.51
CA LEU A 102 10.43 -14.52 1.33
C LEU A 102 11.38 -14.02 2.44
N HIS A 103 10.84 -13.58 3.59
CA HIS A 103 11.62 -13.31 4.81
C HIS A 103 11.02 -14.04 6.00
#